data_AF-A0A3P6DXH3-F1
#
_entry.id   AF-A0A3P6DXH3-F1
#
_cell.length_a   1.000
_cell.length_b   1.000
_cell.length_c   1.000
_cell.angle_alpha   90.00
_cell.angle_beta   90.00
_cell.angle_gamma   90.00
#
_symmetry.space_group_name_H-M   'P 1'
#
loop_
_entity.id
_entity.type
_entity.pdbx_description
1 polymer ?
#
loop_
_entity_poly.entity_id
_entity_poly.type
_entity_poly.pdbx_seq_one_letter_code
_entity_poly.pdbx_strand_id
1 'polypeptide(L)'
;MGEVVIIIDETKSSKLRISRCRICHEEEAESFFEVPCACSGTVKFAHRDCIQRWCNEKGNTTCEICLQVYRHGYTAIPKPSKMIEEEEVTIR
;
A
#
# COMPACT_ATOMS: atom_id res chain seq x y z
N MET A 1 18.04 -25.20 -21.07
CA MET A 1 17.42 -23.95 -20.56
C MET A 1 16.41 -23.54 -21.61
N GLY A 2 15.17 -24.01 -21.45
CA GLY A 2 14.12 -23.85 -22.45
C GLY A 2 13.66 -22.40 -22.51
N GLU A 3 13.65 -21.84 -23.71
CA GLU A 3 13.06 -20.54 -23.99
C GLU A 3 11.54 -20.64 -23.81
N VAL A 4 11.01 -19.82 -22.91
CA VAL A 4 9.56 -19.65 -22.76
C VAL A 4 9.10 -18.81 -23.94
N VAL A 5 8.65 -19.48 -25.01
CA VAL A 5 8.04 -18.83 -26.17
C VAL A 5 6.65 -18.37 -25.75
N ILE A 6 6.48 -17.06 -25.52
CA ILE A 6 5.18 -16.47 -25.24
C ILE A 6 4.45 -16.33 -26.58
N ILE A 7 3.54 -17.25 -26.88
CA ILE A 7 2.67 -17.20 -28.06
C ILE A 7 1.67 -16.06 -27.83
N ILE A 8 1.89 -14.90 -28.43
CA ILE A 8 0.95 -13.76 -28.37
C ILE A 8 -0.01 -13.90 -29.56
N ASP A 9 -1.20 -14.47 -29.32
CA ASP A 9 -2.29 -14.51 -30.29
C ASP A 9 -2.98 -13.14 -30.40
N GLU A 10 -2.99 -12.58 -31.61
CA GLU A 10 -3.37 -11.19 -31.92
C GLU A 10 -4.89 -10.88 -31.85
N THR A 11 -5.74 -11.75 -31.29
CA THR A 11 -7.21 -11.59 -31.43
C THR A 11 -8.03 -11.35 -30.15
N LYS A 12 -7.44 -11.36 -28.94
CA LYS A 12 -8.10 -10.86 -27.71
C LYS A 12 -7.11 -10.62 -26.55
N SER A 13 -6.02 -9.88 -26.80
CA SER A 13 -4.96 -9.65 -25.80
C SER A 13 -5.36 -8.61 -24.75
N SER A 14 -6.17 -8.99 -23.76
CA SER A 14 -6.23 -8.26 -22.49
C SER A 14 -4.90 -8.46 -21.77
N LYS A 15 -3.90 -7.62 -22.06
CA LYS A 15 -2.65 -7.54 -21.28
C LYS A 15 -3.02 -7.42 -19.81
N LEU A 16 -2.76 -8.46 -19.02
CA LEU A 16 -2.85 -8.36 -17.56
C LEU A 16 -1.79 -7.37 -17.14
N ARG A 17 -2.22 -6.20 -16.66
CA ARG A 17 -1.32 -5.19 -16.12
C ARG A 17 -0.87 -5.68 -14.75
N ILE A 18 0.44 -5.81 -14.58
CA ILE A 18 1.06 -6.18 -13.32
C ILE A 18 1.50 -4.90 -12.62
N SER A 19 1.27 -4.83 -11.32
CA SER A 19 1.72 -3.74 -10.45
C SER A 19 2.33 -4.31 -9.17
N ARG A 20 2.98 -3.45 -8.39
CA ARG A 20 3.62 -3.81 -7.12
C ARG A 20 2.90 -3.14 -5.95
N CYS A 21 2.58 -3.90 -4.91
CA CYS A 21 2.06 -3.33 -3.66
C CYS A 21 3.10 -2.41 -3.03
N ARG A 22 2.74 -1.15 -2.74
CA ARG A 22 3.67 -0.18 -2.12
C ARG A 22 4.07 -0.50 -0.67
N ILE A 23 3.45 -1.52 -0.05
CA ILE A 23 3.63 -1.86 1.37
C ILE A 23 4.41 -3.17 1.52
N CYS A 24 3.93 -4.28 0.93
CA CYS A 24 4.62 -5.57 1.00
C CYS A 24 5.60 -5.84 -0.15
N HIS A 25 5.59 -4.97 -1.17
CA HIS A 25 6.45 -5.07 -2.35
C HIS A 25 6.22 -6.31 -3.23
N GLU A 26 5.10 -7.03 -3.08
CA GLU A 26 4.73 -8.15 -3.96
C GLU A 26 4.10 -7.68 -5.27
N GLU A 27 4.31 -8.43 -6.36
CA GLU A 27 3.85 -8.13 -7.71
C GLU A 27 2.69 -9.04 -8.12
N GLU A 28 1.57 -8.43 -8.49
CA GLU A 28 0.32 -9.13 -8.84
C GLU A 28 -0.43 -8.37 -9.94
N ALA A 29 -1.50 -8.97 -10.48
CA ALA A 29 -2.35 -8.27 -11.44
C ALA A 29 -3.04 -7.07 -10.78
N GLU A 30 -3.23 -5.97 -11.51
CA GLU A 30 -3.85 -4.74 -11.00
C GLU A 30 -5.21 -4.96 -10.31
N SER A 31 -5.94 -6.03 -10.68
CA SER A 31 -7.19 -6.44 -10.05
C SER A 31 -7.09 -6.87 -8.58
N PHE A 32 -5.90 -7.21 -8.08
CA PHE A 32 -5.66 -7.58 -6.68
C PHE A 32 -5.38 -6.38 -5.78
N PHE A 33 -5.16 -5.18 -6.35
CA PHE A 33 -4.83 -3.97 -5.60
C PHE A 33 -6.03 -3.03 -5.48
N GLU A 34 -6.02 -2.23 -4.40
CA GLU A 34 -6.87 -1.06 -4.26
C GLU A 34 -6.08 0.23 -4.49
N VAL A 35 -6.84 1.30 -4.83
CA VAL A 35 -6.36 2.68 -4.90
C VAL A 35 -7.19 3.54 -3.94
N PRO A 36 -6.93 3.45 -2.63
CA PRO A 36 -7.81 4.02 -1.60
C PRO A 36 -7.61 5.53 -1.39
N CYS A 37 -6.65 6.17 -2.06
CA CYS A 37 -6.31 7.58 -1.86
C CYS A 37 -5.95 8.25 -3.20
N ALA A 38 -5.57 9.53 -3.16
CA ALA A 38 -5.25 10.33 -4.34
C ALA A 38 -3.82 10.11 -4.88
N CYS A 39 -3.06 9.14 -4.35
CA CYS A 39 -1.73 8.81 -4.88
C CYS A 39 -1.81 8.41 -6.36
N SER A 40 -0.78 8.74 -7.12
CA SER A 40 -0.68 8.47 -8.56
C SER A 40 0.55 7.60 -8.90
N GLY A 41 0.68 7.19 -10.15
CA GLY A 41 1.79 6.33 -10.59
C GLY A 41 1.74 4.94 -9.95
N THR A 42 2.90 4.38 -9.63
CA THR A 42 3.04 3.04 -9.03
C THR A 42 2.66 3.01 -7.56
N VAL A 43 2.86 4.11 -6.82
CA VAL A 43 2.59 4.21 -5.37
C VAL A 43 1.09 4.27 -5.01
N LYS A 44 0.20 4.19 -6.00
CA LYS A 44 -1.24 4.18 -5.78
C LYS A 44 -1.79 2.79 -5.43
N PHE A 45 -1.05 1.73 -5.79
CA PHE A 45 -1.48 0.34 -5.65
C PHE A 45 -1.02 -0.27 -4.32
N ALA A 46 -1.97 -0.85 -3.58
CA ALA A 46 -1.68 -1.66 -2.40
C ALA A 46 -2.77 -2.70 -2.18
N HIS A 47 -2.41 -3.84 -1.59
CA HIS A 47 -3.41 -4.83 -1.15
C HIS A 47 -4.31 -4.24 -0.06
N ARG A 48 -5.59 -4.61 -0.09
CA ARG A 48 -6.56 -4.22 0.94
C ARG A 48 -6.07 -4.55 2.35
N ASP A 49 -5.57 -5.77 2.56
CA ASP A 49 -5.02 -6.20 3.85
C ASP A 49 -3.78 -5.42 4.25
N CYS A 50 -2.93 -5.05 3.29
CA CYS A 50 -1.76 -4.23 3.57
C CYS A 50 -2.17 -2.81 4.02
N ILE A 51 -3.16 -2.21 3.37
CA ILE A 51 -3.68 -0.89 3.76
C ILE A 51 -4.30 -0.94 5.16
N GLN A 52 -5.09 -1.98 5.47
CA GLN A 52 -5.69 -2.12 6.80
C GLN A 52 -4.65 -2.34 7.90
N ARG A 53 -3.63 -3.18 7.66
CA ARG A 53 -2.50 -3.34 8.58
C ARG A 53 -1.78 -2.02 8.81
N TRP A 54 -1.58 -1.23 7.76
CA TRP A 54 -0.96 0.09 7.87
C TRP A 54 -1.80 1.06 8.71
N CYS A 55 -3.12 1.09 8.53
CA CYS A 55 -4.02 1.91 9.34
C CYS A 55 -3.93 1.53 10.83
N ASN A 56 -3.90 0.24 11.13
CA ASN A 56 -3.73 -0.27 12.50
C ASN A 56 -2.37 0.11 13.09
N GLU A 57 -1.30 0.07 12.28
CA GLU A 57 0.04 0.42 12.71
C GLU A 57 0.19 1.92 12.97
N LYS A 58 -0.36 2.77 12.10
CA LYS A 58 -0.33 4.23 12.29
C LYS A 58 -1.34 4.73 13.32
N GLY A 59 -2.41 3.97 13.57
CA GLY A 59 -3.51 4.39 14.43
C GLY A 59 -4.40 5.47 13.80
N ASN A 60 -4.39 5.62 12.48
CA ASN A 60 -5.28 6.50 11.74
C ASN A 60 -5.56 5.94 10.33
N THR A 61 -6.51 6.57 9.61
CA THR A 61 -6.92 6.17 8.26
C THR A 61 -6.48 7.20 7.20
N THR A 62 -5.40 7.93 7.46
CA THR A 62 -4.86 8.95 6.55
C THR A 62 -3.64 8.40 5.82
N CYS A 63 -3.60 8.58 4.49
CA CYS A 63 -2.43 8.23 3.71
C CYS A 63 -1.26 9.18 4.04
N GLU A 64 -0.07 8.66 4.36
CA GLU A 64 1.07 9.53 4.69
C GLU A 64 1.74 10.19 3.48
N ILE A 65 1.44 9.72 2.28
CA ILE A 65 2.07 10.22 1.04
C ILE A 65 1.31 11.44 0.53
N CYS A 66 -0.01 11.31 0.35
CA CYS A 66 -0.85 12.37 -0.17
C CYS A 66 -1.68 13.11 0.89
N LEU A 67 -1.59 12.68 2.17
CA LEU A 67 -2.28 13.28 3.32
C LEU A 67 -3.81 13.31 3.23
N GLN A 68 -4.39 12.50 2.33
CA GLN A 68 -5.84 12.33 2.19
C GLN A 68 -6.31 11.11 2.97
N VAL A 69 -7.51 11.20 3.55
CA VAL A 69 -8.18 10.07 4.20
C VAL A 69 -8.43 8.97 3.16
N TYR A 70 -8.19 7.73 3.52
CA TYR A 70 -8.52 6.59 2.68
C TYR A 70 -10.04 6.55 2.42
N ARG A 71 -10.43 6.05 1.24
CA ARG A 71 -11.83 5.73 0.94
C ARG A 71 -12.42 4.80 2.01
N HIS A 72 -13.73 4.77 2.13
CA HIS A 72 -14.44 4.03 3.17
C HIS A 72 -14.02 2.55 3.28
N GLY A 73 -14.16 1.96 4.47
CA GLY A 73 -13.89 0.53 4.70
C GLY A 73 -12.54 0.21 5.35
N TYR A 74 -11.77 1.24 5.69
CA TYR A 74 -10.60 1.12 6.57
C TYR A 74 -10.91 1.70 7.94
N THR A 75 -10.44 1.01 8.98
CA THR A 75 -10.54 1.46 10.37
C THR A 75 -9.16 1.59 10.99
N ALA A 76 -9.05 2.35 12.07
CA ALA A 76 -7.86 2.38 12.89
C ALA A 76 -8.28 2.53 14.35
N ILE A 77 -7.59 1.82 15.24
CA ILE A 77 -7.70 2.04 16.67
C ILE A 77 -6.70 3.15 17.00
N PRO A 78 -7.14 4.32 17.54
CA PRO A 78 -6.23 5.37 17.96
C PRO A 78 -5.24 4.80 18.97
N LYS A 79 -3.94 4.81 18.65
CA LYS A 79 -2.92 4.46 19.62
C LYS A 79 -2.86 5.61 20.63
N PRO A 80 -2.96 5.35 21.95
CA PRO A 80 -2.73 6.40 22.93
C PRO A 80 -1.34 6.96 22.67
N SER A 81 -1.28 8.26 22.36
CA SER A 81 -0.03 8.96 22.08
C SER A 81 0.90 8.73 23.26
N LYS A 82 1.99 7.98 23.05
CA LYS A 82 3.13 8.07 23.97
C LYS A 82 3.64 9.50 23.85
N MET A 83 3.19 10.35 24.77
CA MET A 83 3.76 11.67 24.98
C MET A 83 5.18 11.44 25.50
N ILE A 84 6.17 11.79 24.68
CA ILE A 84 7.48 12.35 25.09
C ILE A 84 8.16 11.66 26.28
N GLU A 85 9.13 10.77 26.02
CA GLU A 85 10.29 10.54 26.90
C GLU A 85 11.55 10.85 26.07
N GLU A 86 11.75 12.15 25.76
CA GLU A 86 13.03 12.72 25.34
C GLU A 86 13.47 13.84 26.31
N GLU A 87 13.21 13.67 27.61
CA GLU A 87 13.83 14.46 28.67
C GLU A 87 14.38 13.55 29.78
N GLU A 88 15.46 12.82 29.50
CA GLU A 88 16.56 12.62 30.47
C GLU A 88 17.82 12.15 29.75
N VAL A 89 18.40 13.00 28.90
CA VAL A 89 19.86 12.97 28.69
C VAL A 89 20.43 14.14 29.51
N THR A 90 20.28 14.05 30.84
CA THR A 90 21.12 14.84 31.74
C THR A 90 22.41 14.06 31.94
N ILE A 91 23.37 14.23 31.03
CA ILE A 91 24.74 13.79 31.27
C ILE A 91 25.28 14.69 32.40
N ARG A 92 25.43 14.07 33.57
CA ARG A 92 26.23 14.60 34.69
C ARG A 92 27.71 14.53 34.36
#